data_AF-A0A7V4PQ56-F1
#
_entry.id   AF-A0A7V4PQ56-F1
#
_cell.length_a   1.000
_cell.length_b   1.000
_cell.length_c   1.000
_cell.angle_alpha   90.00
_cell.angle_beta   90.00
_cell.angle_gamma   90.00
#
_symmetry.space_group_name_H-M   'P 1'
#
loop_
_entity.id
_entity.type
_entity.pdbx_description
1 polymer ?
#
loop_
_entity_poly.entity_id
_entity_poly.type
_entity_poly.pdbx_seq_one_letter_code
_entity_poly.pdbx_strand_id
1 'polypeptide(L)'
;MRFVTFARKGESRLGLMGPQDQVIDLAEINKRYLKGGSPDYLKSMQAFIEGGGKALGAAKKAAQYVAKQDDEGLKRLSRAGALCRLSQVKLLAPIPWPRKNVILLGVNYKEHVEEGARARSIELKYPEAPVFFTKPATAVIGHMGKVIHHKATEKLDYEIELAVVLGRKGRDIPREKVYDYIFGYTICLDMTARDLQRKHGQWFKGKSLDTYCPLGPWIVHKSAIADPQTLRLRCRVNGEVMQDDNTDNMIFDIATTIEALSSGMTLEPGEIISTGTPQGVGFARVPPFFLKPGDKVEGEIEGIGVLQVEIAAP
;
A
#
# COMPACT_ATOMS: atom_id res chain seq x y z
N MET A 1 14.72 -4.19 -1.84
CA MET A 1 14.78 -2.72 -2.00
C MET A 1 13.45 -2.15 -1.55
N ARG A 2 13.43 -1.00 -0.86
CA ARG A 2 12.20 -0.33 -0.40
C ARG A 2 12.12 1.06 -1.04
N PHE A 3 11.11 1.29 -1.87
CA PHE A 3 10.95 2.52 -2.65
C PHE A 3 9.93 3.44 -2.01
N VAL A 4 10.30 4.71 -1.83
CA VAL A 4 9.47 5.73 -1.20
C VAL A 4 9.14 6.83 -2.19
N THR A 5 7.99 7.48 -1.99
CA THR A 5 7.74 8.82 -2.51
C THR A 5 7.76 9.77 -1.32
N PHE A 6 8.52 10.85 -1.43
CA PHE A 6 8.66 11.83 -0.36
C PHE A 6 8.55 13.25 -0.91
N ALA A 7 8.00 14.15 -0.10
CA ALA A 7 7.96 15.57 -0.42
C ALA A 7 9.16 16.30 0.18
N ARG A 8 9.81 17.14 -0.63
CA ARG A 8 10.88 18.03 -0.18
C ARG A 8 10.78 19.35 -0.93
N LYS A 9 10.78 20.47 -0.20
CA LYS A 9 10.60 21.82 -0.76
C LYS A 9 9.34 21.95 -1.63
N GLY A 10 8.27 21.25 -1.27
CA GLY A 10 6.99 21.27 -2.01
C GLY A 10 6.93 20.33 -3.23
N GLU A 11 8.04 19.69 -3.62
CA GLU A 11 8.07 18.77 -4.75
C GLU A 11 7.98 17.32 -4.28
N SER A 12 7.19 16.50 -4.99
CA SER A 12 7.16 15.05 -4.83
C SER A 12 8.36 14.42 -5.53
N ARG A 13 9.07 13.53 -4.85
CA ARG A 13 10.33 12.94 -5.32
C ARG A 13 10.36 11.44 -5.07
N LEU A 14 11.03 10.73 -5.97
CA LEU A 14 11.29 9.30 -5.85
C LEU A 14 12.53 9.05 -5.00
N GLY A 15 12.41 8.17 -4.01
CA GLY A 15 13.52 7.76 -3.17
C GLY A 15 13.64 6.25 -3.03
N LEU A 16 14.82 5.85 -2.57
CA LEU A 16 15.13 4.49 -2.12
C LEU A 16 15.57 4.56 -0.66
N MET A 17 15.02 3.70 0.19
CA MET A 17 15.51 3.57 1.57
C MET A 17 16.95 3.06 1.55
N GLY A 18 17.84 3.86 2.11
CA GLY A 18 19.25 3.54 2.37
C GLY A 18 19.47 3.06 3.80
N PRO A 19 20.73 3.00 4.26
CA PRO A 19 21.07 2.63 5.62
C PRO A 19 20.56 3.68 6.64
N GLN A 20 20.42 3.27 7.91
CA GLN A 20 20.16 4.17 9.05
C GLN A 20 18.96 5.12 8.84
N ASP A 21 17.85 4.62 8.32
CA ASP A 21 16.63 5.39 8.04
C ASP A 21 16.88 6.66 7.20
N GLN A 22 17.72 6.52 6.18
CA GLN A 22 17.96 7.57 5.19
C GLN A 22 17.22 7.28 3.89
N VAL A 23 16.83 8.34 3.21
CA VAL A 23 16.21 8.32 1.89
C VAL A 23 17.23 8.80 0.87
N ILE A 24 17.59 7.93 -0.06
CA ILE A 24 18.43 8.23 -1.22
C ILE A 24 17.53 8.85 -2.28
N ASP A 25 17.78 10.12 -2.63
CA ASP A 25 17.10 10.78 -3.74
C ASP A 25 17.67 10.26 -5.07
N LEU A 26 16.92 9.40 -5.75
CA LEU A 26 17.43 8.69 -6.92
C LEU A 26 17.76 9.64 -8.08
N ALA A 27 16.95 10.69 -8.25
CA ALA A 27 17.20 11.69 -9.30
C ALA A 27 18.47 12.49 -9.03
N GLU A 28 18.68 12.94 -7.78
CA GLU A 28 19.88 13.70 -7.41
C GLU A 28 21.15 12.86 -7.48
N ILE A 29 21.11 11.62 -6.97
CA ILE A 29 22.26 10.70 -7.06
C ILE A 29 22.61 10.43 -8.52
N ASN A 30 21.60 10.10 -9.34
CA ASN A 30 21.82 9.80 -10.76
C ASN A 30 22.43 10.99 -11.51
N LYS A 31 21.86 12.19 -11.31
CA LYS A 31 22.27 13.40 -12.03
C LYS A 31 23.66 13.88 -11.60
N ARG A 32 23.88 14.08 -10.30
CA ARG A 32 25.07 14.80 -9.79
C ARG A 32 26.28 13.90 -9.59
N TYR A 33 26.07 12.63 -9.25
CA TYR A 33 27.15 11.75 -8.78
C TYR A 33 27.44 10.60 -9.74
N LEU A 34 26.43 10.10 -10.45
CA LEU A 34 26.59 9.04 -11.44
C LEU A 34 26.72 9.55 -12.88
N LYS A 35 26.57 10.87 -13.10
CA LYS A 35 26.55 11.51 -14.43
C LYS A 35 25.55 10.86 -15.40
N GLY A 36 24.46 10.31 -14.88
CA GLY A 36 23.45 9.58 -15.65
C GLY A 36 22.34 10.46 -16.24
N GLY A 37 22.50 11.79 -16.21
CA GLY A 37 21.48 12.74 -16.66
C GLY A 37 20.22 12.77 -15.78
N SER A 38 19.10 13.18 -16.36
CA SER A 38 17.78 13.29 -15.69
C SER A 38 16.71 12.48 -16.42
N PRO A 39 16.83 11.13 -16.45
CA PRO A 39 15.91 10.30 -17.22
C PRO A 39 14.48 10.36 -16.67
N ASP A 40 13.49 10.24 -17.55
CA ASP A 40 12.07 10.35 -17.19
C ASP A 40 11.63 9.35 -16.12
N TYR A 41 12.18 8.13 -16.16
CA TYR A 41 11.86 7.07 -15.20
C TYR A 41 12.32 7.35 -13.76
N LEU A 42 13.04 8.45 -13.49
CA LEU A 42 13.38 8.87 -12.13
C LEU A 42 12.53 10.07 -11.63
N LYS A 43 11.58 10.56 -12.44
CA LYS A 43 10.75 11.71 -12.08
C LYS A 43 9.67 11.39 -11.04
N SER A 44 9.15 10.17 -11.00
CA SER A 44 8.10 9.75 -10.07
C SER A 44 8.10 8.22 -9.87
N MET A 45 7.40 7.74 -8.84
CA MET A 45 7.20 6.29 -8.65
C MET A 45 6.51 5.64 -9.83
N GLN A 46 5.48 6.28 -10.40
CA GLN A 46 4.78 5.78 -11.58
C GLN A 46 5.74 5.60 -12.76
N ALA A 47 6.53 6.62 -13.07
CA ALA A 47 7.50 6.55 -14.17
C ALA A 47 8.63 5.55 -13.89
N PHE A 48 8.99 5.35 -12.63
CA PHE A 48 9.96 4.35 -12.20
C PHE A 48 9.50 2.93 -12.47
N ILE A 49 8.26 2.62 -12.09
CA ILE A 49 7.64 1.32 -12.32
C ILE A 49 7.54 1.06 -13.83
N GLU A 50 7.10 2.04 -14.61
CA GLU A 50 7.04 1.97 -16.09
C GLU A 50 8.41 1.79 -16.74
N GLY A 51 9.46 2.39 -16.16
CA GLY A 51 10.84 2.27 -16.63
C GLY A 51 11.47 0.90 -16.40
N GLY A 52 10.83 0.04 -15.60
CA GLY A 52 11.18 -1.37 -15.39
C GLY A 52 12.66 -1.60 -15.10
N GLY A 53 13.30 -2.50 -15.87
CA GLY A 53 14.70 -2.89 -15.66
C GLY A 53 15.70 -1.73 -15.72
N LYS A 54 15.47 -0.71 -16.57
CA LYS A 54 16.35 0.46 -16.67
C LYS A 54 16.32 1.29 -15.38
N ALA A 55 15.11 1.52 -14.87
CA ALA A 55 14.87 2.25 -13.63
C ALA A 55 15.47 1.51 -12.42
N LEU A 56 15.21 0.20 -12.31
CA LEU A 56 15.81 -0.66 -11.28
C LEU A 56 17.35 -0.67 -11.36
N GLY A 57 17.92 -0.65 -12.55
CA GLY A 57 19.37 -0.53 -12.75
C GLY A 57 19.94 0.77 -12.20
N ALA A 58 19.26 1.91 -12.43
CA ALA A 58 19.66 3.19 -11.86
C ALA A 58 19.57 3.20 -10.33
N ALA A 59 18.50 2.64 -9.75
CA ALA A 59 18.35 2.52 -8.30
C ALA A 59 19.47 1.67 -7.66
N LYS A 60 19.83 0.53 -8.29
CA LYS A 60 20.94 -0.32 -7.83
C LYS A 60 22.27 0.43 -7.85
N LYS A 61 22.57 1.17 -8.92
CA LYS A 61 23.80 1.99 -9.02
C LYS A 61 23.83 3.08 -7.96
N ALA A 62 22.70 3.75 -7.71
CA ALA A 62 22.59 4.77 -6.66
C ALA A 62 22.84 4.18 -5.27
N ALA A 63 22.22 3.03 -4.94
CA ALA A 63 22.44 2.33 -3.68
C ALA A 63 23.91 1.94 -3.50
N GLN A 64 24.54 1.35 -4.54
CA GLN A 64 25.94 0.97 -4.52
C GLN A 64 26.87 2.17 -4.35
N TYR A 65 26.54 3.32 -4.97
CA TYR A 65 27.33 4.54 -4.82
C TYR A 65 27.30 5.06 -3.38
N VAL A 66 26.11 5.13 -2.77
CA VAL A 66 25.93 5.57 -1.38
C VAL A 66 26.62 4.61 -0.41
N ALA A 67 26.50 3.30 -0.62
CA ALA A 67 27.12 2.28 0.24
C ALA A 67 28.66 2.30 0.23
N LYS A 68 29.28 2.91 -0.78
CA LYS A 68 30.75 3.07 -0.88
C LYS A 68 31.28 4.37 -0.27
N GLN A 69 30.41 5.26 0.21
CA GLN A 69 30.84 6.51 0.84
C GLN A 69 31.32 6.24 2.28
N ASP A 70 32.33 7.00 2.69
CA ASP A 70 32.70 7.15 4.10
C ASP A 70 31.81 8.19 4.79
N ASP A 71 32.04 8.43 6.09
CA ASP A 71 31.25 9.37 6.88
C ASP A 71 31.27 10.80 6.33
N GLU A 72 32.40 11.25 5.78
CA GLU A 72 32.49 12.58 5.16
C GLU A 72 31.69 12.64 3.85
N GLY A 73 31.78 11.60 3.03
CA GLY A 73 30.98 11.43 1.81
C GLY A 73 29.48 11.43 2.10
N LEU A 74 29.03 10.68 3.12
CA LEU A 74 27.63 10.66 3.56
C LEU A 74 27.17 12.03 4.06
N LYS A 75 27.99 12.74 4.85
CA LYS A 75 27.72 14.12 5.29
C LYS A 75 27.61 15.07 4.09
N ARG A 76 28.47 14.93 3.08
CA ARG A 76 28.43 15.72 1.84
C ARG A 76 27.15 15.46 1.05
N LEU A 77 26.75 14.20 0.89
CA LEU A 77 25.48 13.84 0.23
C LEU A 77 24.28 14.41 0.97
N SER A 78 24.33 14.39 2.31
CA SER A 78 23.26 14.94 3.14
C SER A 78 23.15 16.45 3.04
N ARG A 79 24.27 17.18 3.11
CA ARG A 79 24.32 18.64 2.88
C ARG A 79 23.81 19.04 1.49
N ALA A 80 24.16 18.25 0.47
CA ALA A 80 23.65 18.45 -0.90
C ALA A 80 22.18 18.05 -1.06
N GLY A 81 21.63 17.29 -0.11
CA GLY A 81 20.26 16.80 -0.13
C GLY A 81 20.03 15.60 -1.04
N ALA A 82 21.07 14.90 -1.46
CA ALA A 82 20.93 13.65 -2.19
C ALA A 82 20.68 12.45 -1.24
N LEU A 83 20.88 12.66 0.06
CA LEU A 83 20.65 11.70 1.13
C LEU A 83 19.98 12.39 2.33
N CYS A 84 18.68 12.15 2.52
CA CYS A 84 17.90 12.82 3.56
C CYS A 84 17.64 11.86 4.73
N ARG A 85 17.62 12.34 5.98
CA ARG A 85 17.07 11.52 7.07
C ARG A 85 15.56 11.38 6.84
N LEU A 86 15.00 10.19 7.12
CA LEU A 86 13.57 9.95 6.98
C LEU A 86 12.73 10.94 7.80
N SER A 87 13.20 11.30 9.00
CA SER A 87 12.55 12.29 9.87
C SER A 87 12.58 13.73 9.35
N GLN A 88 13.37 14.03 8.31
CA GLN A 88 13.47 15.37 7.70
C GLN A 88 12.66 15.51 6.42
N VAL A 89 11.99 14.44 5.99
CA VAL A 89 11.14 14.45 4.80
C VAL A 89 9.72 14.05 5.17
N LYS A 90 8.74 14.54 4.42
CA LYS A 90 7.37 14.07 4.53
C LYS A 90 7.19 12.89 3.57
N LEU A 91 6.95 11.69 4.10
CA LEU A 91 6.52 10.58 3.26
C LEU A 91 5.15 10.89 2.66
N LEU A 92 4.99 10.54 1.39
CA LEU A 92 3.70 10.48 0.71
C LEU A 92 3.30 9.01 0.56
N ALA A 93 2.07 8.74 0.08
CA ALA A 93 1.77 7.40 -0.40
C ALA A 93 2.78 7.02 -1.49
N PRO A 94 3.18 5.74 -1.63
CA PRO A 94 4.20 5.36 -2.61
C PRO A 94 3.81 5.77 -4.04
N ILE A 95 2.52 5.70 -4.38
CA ILE A 95 1.94 6.28 -5.58
C ILE A 95 0.85 7.26 -5.12
N PRO A 96 1.15 8.56 -4.95
CA PRO A 96 0.19 9.53 -4.39
C PRO A 96 -1.07 9.73 -5.22
N TRP A 97 -0.96 9.56 -6.53
CA TRP A 97 -2.07 9.68 -7.47
C TRP A 97 -2.02 8.53 -8.47
N PRO A 98 -2.58 7.35 -8.11
CA PRO A 98 -2.68 6.22 -9.03
C PRO A 98 -3.46 6.63 -10.29
N ARG A 99 -3.01 6.18 -11.47
CA ARG A 99 -3.66 6.54 -12.75
C ARG A 99 -5.03 5.87 -12.93
N LYS A 100 -5.26 4.77 -12.24
CA LYS A 100 -6.56 4.09 -12.12
C LYS A 100 -6.94 3.99 -10.65
N ASN A 101 -8.20 3.70 -10.37
CA ASN A 101 -8.63 3.41 -9.01
C ASN A 101 -7.82 2.25 -8.42
N VAL A 102 -7.65 2.26 -7.10
CA VAL A 102 -7.14 1.10 -6.36
C VAL A 102 -8.23 0.03 -6.42
N ILE A 103 -7.87 -1.18 -6.82
CA ILE A 103 -8.77 -2.33 -6.86
C ILE A 103 -8.61 -3.08 -5.54
N LEU A 104 -9.72 -3.57 -4.97
CA LEU A 104 -9.72 -4.26 -3.69
C LEU A 104 -10.58 -5.52 -3.78
N LEU A 105 -10.23 -6.52 -2.97
CA LEU A 105 -10.99 -7.74 -2.81
C LEU A 105 -11.81 -7.67 -1.53
N GLY A 106 -13.11 -7.92 -1.64
CA GLY A 106 -13.93 -8.16 -0.46
C GLY A 106 -13.92 -9.63 -0.08
N VAL A 107 -14.23 -9.91 1.19
CA VAL A 107 -14.52 -11.27 1.68
C VAL A 107 -13.47 -12.32 1.30
N ASN A 108 -12.18 -11.96 1.37
CA ASN A 108 -11.08 -12.82 0.90
C ASN A 108 -10.32 -13.56 2.02
N TYR A 109 -10.81 -13.56 3.26
CA TYR A 109 -10.27 -14.37 4.36
C TYR A 109 -11.37 -15.20 4.97
N LYS A 110 -11.11 -16.47 5.22
CA LYS A 110 -12.12 -17.42 5.71
C LYS A 110 -12.79 -16.92 6.99
N GLU A 111 -11.99 -16.57 7.99
CA GLU A 111 -12.49 -16.12 9.30
C GLU A 111 -13.21 -14.77 9.23
N HIS A 112 -12.83 -13.90 8.29
CA HIS A 112 -13.54 -12.64 8.05
C HIS A 112 -14.95 -12.86 7.47
N VAL A 113 -15.12 -13.86 6.59
CA VAL A 113 -16.44 -14.25 6.10
C VAL A 113 -17.30 -14.77 7.25
N GLU A 114 -16.72 -15.61 8.10
CA GLU A 114 -17.41 -16.20 9.25
C GLU A 114 -17.82 -15.15 10.30
N GLU A 115 -16.92 -14.24 10.70
CA GLU A 115 -17.25 -13.17 11.66
C GLU A 115 -18.33 -12.23 11.10
N GLY A 116 -18.26 -11.94 9.79
CA GLY A 116 -19.20 -11.06 9.13
C GLY A 116 -20.60 -11.67 9.07
N ALA A 117 -20.70 -12.98 8.84
CA ALA A 117 -21.96 -13.72 8.87
C ALA A 117 -22.56 -13.73 10.29
N ARG A 118 -21.74 -14.05 11.31
CA ARG A 118 -22.16 -14.04 12.72
C ARG A 118 -22.67 -12.66 13.17
N ALA A 119 -21.88 -11.62 12.94
CA ALA A 119 -22.20 -10.26 13.39
C ALA A 119 -23.44 -9.65 12.68
N ARG A 120 -23.82 -10.19 11.53
CA ARG A 120 -25.02 -9.76 10.78
C ARG A 120 -26.20 -10.73 10.94
N SER A 121 -25.99 -11.86 11.63
CA SER A 121 -26.97 -12.94 11.76
C SER A 121 -27.53 -13.41 10.41
N ILE A 122 -26.63 -13.59 9.44
CA ILE A 122 -26.95 -14.10 8.10
C ILE A 122 -26.30 -15.47 7.87
N GLU A 123 -26.74 -16.16 6.82
CA GLU A 123 -26.15 -17.42 6.39
C GLU A 123 -24.67 -17.27 6.02
N LEU A 124 -23.86 -18.24 6.44
CA LEU A 124 -22.46 -18.34 6.05
C LEU A 124 -22.37 -18.80 4.60
N LYS A 125 -21.94 -17.91 3.71
CA LYS A 125 -21.67 -18.23 2.31
C LYS A 125 -20.31 -17.73 1.90
N TYR A 126 -19.47 -18.65 1.44
CA TYR A 126 -18.18 -18.32 0.84
C TYR A 126 -18.36 -17.82 -0.60
N PRO A 127 -17.55 -16.84 -1.03
CA PRO A 127 -17.55 -16.41 -2.43
C PRO A 127 -17.06 -17.55 -3.34
N GLU A 128 -17.70 -17.72 -4.49
CA GLU A 128 -17.29 -18.69 -5.53
C GLU A 128 -16.22 -18.11 -6.47
N ALA A 129 -16.08 -16.78 -6.50
CA ALA A 129 -15.08 -16.06 -7.28
C ALA A 129 -14.63 -14.79 -6.53
N PRO A 130 -13.43 -14.23 -6.83
CA PRO A 130 -12.98 -12.98 -6.25
C PRO A 130 -13.99 -11.84 -6.43
N VAL A 131 -14.32 -11.14 -5.34
CA VAL A 131 -15.28 -10.03 -5.36
C VAL A 131 -14.52 -8.71 -5.42
N PHE A 132 -14.53 -8.07 -6.59
CA PHE A 132 -13.80 -6.83 -6.83
C PHE A 132 -14.64 -5.59 -6.56
N PHE A 133 -14.01 -4.58 -5.95
CA PHE A 133 -14.51 -3.21 -5.88
C PHE A 133 -13.33 -2.24 -5.99
N THR A 134 -13.61 -0.93 -5.95
CA THR A 134 -12.55 0.07 -6.11
C THR A 134 -12.65 1.23 -5.13
N LYS A 135 -11.50 1.89 -4.92
CA LYS A 135 -11.39 3.19 -4.23
C LYS A 135 -10.72 4.20 -5.17
N PRO A 136 -11.23 5.44 -5.29
CA PRO A 136 -10.70 6.44 -6.20
C PRO A 136 -9.34 6.94 -5.75
N ALA A 137 -8.55 7.47 -6.69
CA ALA A 137 -7.25 8.08 -6.38
C ALA A 137 -7.35 9.22 -5.34
N THR A 138 -8.49 9.94 -5.28
CA THR A 138 -8.74 10.99 -4.29
C THR A 138 -8.80 10.49 -2.84
N ALA A 139 -9.05 9.20 -2.62
CA ALA A 139 -9.05 8.61 -1.29
C ALA A 139 -7.64 8.32 -0.76
N VAL A 140 -6.61 8.36 -1.62
CA VAL A 140 -5.26 7.92 -1.28
C VAL A 140 -4.53 8.91 -0.39
N ILE A 141 -3.99 8.41 0.72
CA ILE A 141 -3.06 9.15 1.59
C ILE A 141 -1.88 8.26 2.00
N GLY A 142 -0.80 8.88 2.47
CA GLY A 142 0.41 8.16 2.89
C GLY A 142 0.48 7.88 4.39
N HIS A 143 1.60 7.28 4.79
CA HIS A 143 2.01 7.12 6.18
C HIS A 143 2.08 8.46 6.93
N MET A 144 1.72 8.46 8.22
CA MET A 144 1.45 9.65 9.06
C MET A 144 0.32 10.55 8.50
N GLY A 145 -0.51 10.02 7.61
CA GLY A 145 -1.65 10.74 7.05
C GLY A 145 -2.81 10.87 8.04
N LYS A 146 -3.75 11.77 7.71
CA LYS A 146 -4.98 11.97 8.47
C LYS A 146 -6.16 11.36 7.73
N VAL A 147 -6.84 10.40 8.35
CA VAL A 147 -8.13 9.88 7.86
C VAL A 147 -9.23 10.74 8.46
N ILE A 148 -10.01 11.41 7.62
CA ILE A 148 -11.07 12.31 8.07
C ILE A 148 -12.27 11.48 8.52
N HIS A 149 -12.70 11.61 9.76
CA HIS A 149 -13.98 11.07 10.22
C HIS A 149 -15.13 11.92 9.67
N HIS A 150 -15.49 11.70 8.40
CA HIS A 150 -16.48 12.50 7.70
C HIS A 150 -17.85 12.49 8.40
N LYS A 151 -18.56 13.62 8.35
CA LYS A 151 -19.95 13.75 8.87
C LYS A 151 -20.94 12.79 8.21
N ALA A 152 -20.57 12.17 7.09
CA ALA A 152 -21.40 11.24 6.35
C ALA A 152 -21.47 9.84 6.97
N THR A 153 -20.69 9.54 8.01
CA THR A 153 -20.66 8.23 8.66
C THR A 153 -20.54 8.35 10.17
N GLU A 154 -21.17 7.41 10.88
CA GLU A 154 -20.97 7.19 12.33
C GLU A 154 -20.27 5.85 12.61
N LYS A 155 -19.95 5.09 11.55
CA LYS A 155 -19.45 3.71 11.63
C LYS A 155 -18.17 3.55 10.81
N LEU A 156 -17.17 4.38 11.13
CA LEU A 156 -15.83 4.28 10.55
C LEU A 156 -15.09 3.07 11.15
N ASP A 157 -14.61 2.21 10.26
CA ASP A 157 -13.94 0.95 10.59
C ASP A 157 -12.58 0.84 9.90
N TYR A 158 -11.73 -0.05 10.40
CA TYR A 158 -10.39 -0.36 9.88
C TYR A 158 -10.34 -1.75 9.26
N GLU A 159 -9.45 -1.92 8.28
CA GLU A 159 -9.17 -3.20 7.63
C GLU A 159 -7.70 -3.18 7.17
N ILE A 160 -6.84 -4.01 7.75
CA ILE A 160 -5.45 -4.19 7.27
C ILE A 160 -5.42 -5.12 6.06
N GLU A 161 -4.71 -4.75 5.00
CA GLU A 161 -4.58 -5.56 3.80
C GLU A 161 -3.17 -5.50 3.19
N LEU A 162 -2.75 -6.60 2.57
CA LEU A 162 -1.60 -6.63 1.67
C LEU A 162 -2.01 -6.00 0.33
N ALA A 163 -1.24 -5.04 -0.17
CA ALA A 163 -1.44 -4.44 -1.48
C ALA A 163 -0.31 -4.83 -2.45
N VAL A 164 -0.70 -5.39 -3.59
CA VAL A 164 0.18 -5.75 -4.70
C VAL A 164 0.26 -4.58 -5.67
N VAL A 165 1.48 -4.21 -6.09
CA VAL A 165 1.73 -3.18 -7.10
C VAL A 165 2.24 -3.84 -8.37
N LEU A 166 1.55 -3.63 -9.49
CA LEU A 166 1.94 -4.19 -10.78
C LEU A 166 3.10 -3.43 -11.42
N GLY A 167 4.02 -4.15 -12.03
CA GLY A 167 5.19 -3.63 -12.73
C GLY A 167 5.17 -3.80 -14.24
N ARG A 168 4.22 -4.56 -14.76
CA ARG A 168 4.12 -4.88 -16.18
C ARG A 168 2.67 -4.82 -16.63
N LYS A 169 2.47 -4.31 -17.85
CA LYS A 169 1.18 -4.35 -18.54
C LYS A 169 0.83 -5.78 -18.95
N GLY A 170 -0.40 -6.21 -18.71
CA GLY A 170 -0.89 -7.53 -19.11
C GLY A 170 -2.41 -7.61 -19.18
N ARG A 171 -2.92 -8.59 -19.91
CA ARG A 171 -4.33 -9.00 -19.98
C ARG A 171 -4.32 -10.52 -20.16
N ASP A 172 -5.34 -11.19 -19.65
CA ASP A 172 -5.45 -12.66 -19.72
C ASP A 172 -4.19 -13.32 -19.14
N ILE A 173 -3.71 -12.81 -18.00
CA ILE A 173 -2.45 -13.23 -17.38
C ILE A 173 -2.67 -14.62 -16.77
N PRO A 174 -1.98 -15.67 -17.24
CA PRO A 174 -2.15 -17.00 -16.67
C PRO A 174 -1.54 -17.05 -15.27
N ARG A 175 -2.15 -17.84 -14.38
CA ARG A 175 -1.78 -17.99 -12.97
C ARG A 175 -0.27 -18.12 -12.72
N GLU A 176 0.41 -18.97 -13.48
CA GLU A 176 1.83 -19.27 -13.32
C GLU A 176 2.76 -18.11 -13.72
N LYS A 177 2.24 -17.08 -14.40
CA LYS A 177 2.99 -15.89 -14.79
C LYS A 177 2.73 -14.69 -13.91
N VAL A 178 1.73 -14.72 -13.03
CA VAL A 178 1.30 -13.55 -12.24
C VAL A 178 2.47 -12.86 -11.53
N TYR A 179 3.34 -13.61 -10.86
CA TYR A 179 4.46 -13.05 -10.12
C TYR A 179 5.49 -12.33 -10.99
N ASP A 180 5.55 -12.60 -12.31
CA ASP A 180 6.38 -11.85 -13.25
C ASP A 180 5.86 -10.42 -13.46
N TYR A 181 4.55 -10.20 -13.33
CA TYR A 181 3.89 -8.91 -13.51
C TYR A 181 3.95 -8.03 -12.26
N ILE A 182 4.31 -8.57 -11.10
CA ILE A 182 4.38 -7.81 -9.85
C ILE A 182 5.68 -7.00 -9.79
N PHE A 183 5.58 -5.73 -9.40
CA PHE A 183 6.73 -4.89 -9.05
C PHE A 183 7.10 -5.07 -7.58
N GLY A 184 6.11 -5.07 -6.69
CA GLY A 184 6.33 -5.20 -5.26
C GLY A 184 5.04 -5.12 -4.47
N TYR A 185 5.20 -4.95 -3.16
CA TYR A 185 4.12 -5.02 -2.18
C TYR A 185 4.17 -3.81 -1.24
N THR A 186 3.01 -3.38 -0.78
CA THR A 186 2.84 -2.31 0.21
C THR A 186 1.68 -2.65 1.14
N ILE A 187 1.39 -1.79 2.11
CA ILE A 187 0.27 -1.95 3.04
C ILE A 187 -0.86 -1.05 2.59
N CYS A 188 -2.09 -1.56 2.64
CA CYS A 188 -3.31 -0.78 2.52
C CYS A 188 -4.09 -0.85 3.84
N LEU A 189 -4.64 0.30 4.27
CA LEU A 189 -5.70 0.32 5.28
C LEU A 189 -7.02 0.61 4.55
N ASP A 190 -7.90 -0.38 4.40
CA ASP A 190 -9.18 -0.21 3.74
C ASP A 190 -10.23 0.39 4.71
N MET A 191 -10.09 1.71 4.95
CA MET A 191 -11.00 2.43 5.83
C MET A 191 -12.42 2.37 5.28
N THR A 192 -13.38 2.01 6.14
CA THR A 192 -14.74 1.70 5.71
C THR A 192 -15.79 2.42 6.55
N ALA A 193 -16.67 3.18 5.90
CA ALA A 193 -17.92 3.66 6.46
C ALA A 193 -18.99 2.56 6.34
N ARG A 194 -19.18 1.76 7.40
CA ARG A 194 -20.02 0.54 7.36
C ARG A 194 -21.51 0.81 7.15
N ASP A 195 -22.00 1.93 7.66
CA ASP A 195 -23.36 2.42 7.42
C ASP A 195 -23.60 2.74 5.94
N LEU A 196 -22.68 3.48 5.31
CA LEU A 196 -22.74 3.80 3.88
C LEU A 196 -22.54 2.56 3.00
N GLN A 197 -21.61 1.68 3.37
CA GLN A 197 -21.36 0.42 2.66
C GLN A 197 -22.65 -0.40 2.52
N ARG A 198 -23.46 -0.45 3.58
CA ARG A 198 -24.72 -1.19 3.61
C ARG A 198 -25.86 -0.45 2.89
N LYS A 199 -25.93 0.87 3.07
CA LYS A 199 -27.01 1.69 2.51
C LYS A 199 -27.06 1.70 0.99
N HIS A 200 -25.91 1.62 0.32
CA HIS A 200 -25.81 1.89 -1.11
C HIS A 200 -25.86 0.65 -2.03
N GLY A 201 -26.00 -0.57 -1.49
CA GLY A 201 -26.09 -1.81 -2.27
C GLY A 201 -24.81 -2.23 -3.01
N GLN A 202 -23.88 -1.30 -3.22
CA GLN A 202 -22.51 -1.50 -3.69
C GLN A 202 -21.54 -0.90 -2.67
N TRP A 203 -20.34 -1.45 -2.54
CA TRP A 203 -19.40 -1.04 -1.49
C TRP A 203 -18.71 0.30 -1.76
N PHE A 204 -18.68 0.74 -3.03
CA PHE A 204 -17.93 1.93 -3.45
C PHE A 204 -18.17 3.14 -2.54
N LYS A 205 -19.42 3.54 -2.27
CA LYS A 205 -19.67 4.75 -1.48
C LYS A 205 -19.16 4.66 -0.03
N GLY A 206 -19.23 3.47 0.59
CA GLY A 206 -18.70 3.25 1.94
C GLY A 206 -17.19 3.10 2.00
N LYS A 207 -16.55 2.79 0.87
CA LYS A 207 -15.11 2.57 0.75
C LYS A 207 -14.38 3.80 0.20
N SER A 208 -15.07 4.72 -0.48
CA SER A 208 -14.41 5.71 -1.35
C SER A 208 -14.46 7.16 -0.86
N LEU A 209 -14.70 7.40 0.44
CA LEU A 209 -14.60 8.76 0.97
C LEU A 209 -13.14 9.25 0.90
N ASP A 210 -12.95 10.56 0.82
CA ASP A 210 -11.60 11.15 0.80
C ASP A 210 -10.82 10.66 2.02
N THR A 211 -9.53 10.40 1.85
CA THR A 211 -8.60 9.85 2.85
C THR A 211 -8.83 8.39 3.29
N TYR A 212 -9.79 7.66 2.71
CA TYR A 212 -10.10 6.29 3.15
C TYR A 212 -9.20 5.21 2.56
N CYS A 213 -8.19 5.56 1.75
CA CYS A 213 -7.22 4.62 1.19
C CYS A 213 -5.77 4.96 1.60
N PRO A 214 -5.41 4.89 2.89
CA PRO A 214 -4.00 4.90 3.28
C PRO A 214 -3.19 3.80 2.60
N LEU A 215 -2.06 4.17 2.00
CA LEU A 215 -1.11 3.27 1.35
C LEU A 215 0.32 3.59 1.79
N GLY A 216 1.14 2.57 2.07
CA GLY A 216 2.57 2.77 2.36
C GLY A 216 3.15 1.82 3.40
N PRO A 217 4.21 2.24 4.13
CA PRO A 217 4.94 3.51 4.00
C PRO A 217 5.80 3.58 2.73
N TRP A 218 6.05 2.44 2.08
CA TRP A 218 6.85 2.29 0.87
C TRP A 218 6.39 1.05 0.09
N ILE A 219 6.91 0.89 -1.13
CA ILE A 219 6.80 -0.36 -1.87
C ILE A 219 8.06 -1.18 -1.64
N VAL A 220 7.91 -2.40 -1.12
CA VAL A 220 8.98 -3.40 -1.08
C VAL A 220 9.00 -4.14 -2.40
N HIS A 221 10.11 -4.04 -3.13
CA HIS A 221 10.28 -4.77 -4.38
C HIS A 221 10.15 -6.27 -4.16
N LYS A 222 9.47 -6.97 -5.09
CA LYS A 222 9.17 -8.41 -4.94
C LYS A 222 10.38 -9.28 -4.60
N SER A 223 11.57 -8.94 -5.08
CA SER A 223 12.79 -9.70 -4.81
C SER A 223 13.25 -9.71 -3.35
N ALA A 224 12.60 -8.94 -2.47
CA ALA A 224 12.88 -8.91 -1.04
C ALA A 224 11.86 -9.71 -0.21
N ILE A 225 10.82 -10.26 -0.85
CA ILE A 225 9.80 -11.10 -0.23
C ILE A 225 9.83 -12.44 -0.95
N ALA A 226 10.24 -13.49 -0.25
CA ALA A 226 10.41 -14.82 -0.83
C ALA A 226 9.05 -15.41 -1.25
N ASP A 227 8.07 -15.33 -0.34
CA ASP A 227 6.71 -15.76 -0.58
C ASP A 227 5.74 -14.74 0.03
N PRO A 228 4.96 -14.01 -0.79
CA PRO A 228 3.99 -13.03 -0.31
C PRO A 228 2.72 -13.67 0.27
N GLN A 229 2.56 -15.00 0.14
CA GLN A 229 1.40 -15.74 0.62
C GLN A 229 1.58 -16.30 2.02
N THR A 230 2.70 -16.00 2.72
CA THR A 230 2.98 -16.49 4.09
C THR A 230 3.39 -15.38 5.06
N LEU A 231 3.00 -14.12 4.78
CA LEU A 231 3.32 -12.96 5.58
C LEU A 231 2.35 -12.77 6.74
N ARG A 232 2.87 -12.59 7.95
CA ARG A 232 2.04 -12.13 9.08
C ARG A 232 1.61 -10.68 8.87
N LEU A 233 0.35 -10.38 9.16
CA LEU A 233 -0.21 -9.03 9.15
C LEU A 233 -0.95 -8.71 10.45
N ARG A 234 -0.79 -7.48 10.94
CA ARG A 234 -1.41 -6.99 12.18
C ARG A 234 -2.00 -5.60 11.99
N CYS A 235 -3.18 -5.38 12.57
CA CYS A 235 -3.77 -4.06 12.74
C CYS A 235 -3.78 -3.71 14.22
N ARG A 236 -3.34 -2.50 14.58
CA ARG A 236 -3.46 -1.96 15.94
C ARG A 236 -4.25 -0.67 15.94
N VAL A 237 -5.04 -0.46 16.98
CA VAL A 237 -5.70 0.81 17.27
C VAL A 237 -5.24 1.28 18.65
N ASN A 238 -4.60 2.45 18.71
CA ASN A 238 -4.01 3.00 19.95
C ASN A 238 -3.07 2.02 20.68
N GLY A 239 -2.37 1.17 19.93
CA GLY A 239 -1.47 0.15 20.45
C GLY A 239 -2.12 -1.20 20.79
N GLU A 240 -3.45 -1.28 20.85
CA GLU A 240 -4.18 -2.55 21.03
C GLU A 240 -4.23 -3.33 19.71
N VAL A 241 -3.90 -4.62 19.74
CA VAL A 241 -3.99 -5.50 18.57
C VAL A 241 -5.45 -5.81 18.27
N MET A 242 -5.89 -5.38 17.10
CA MET A 242 -7.27 -5.55 16.64
C MET A 242 -7.42 -6.70 15.65
N GLN A 243 -6.43 -6.88 14.77
CA GLN A 243 -6.33 -7.97 13.79
C GLN A 243 -4.91 -8.55 13.87
N ASP A 244 -4.77 -9.87 13.78
CA ASP A 244 -3.49 -10.59 13.79
C ASP A 244 -3.68 -11.92 13.07
N ASP A 245 -3.14 -12.02 11.85
CA ASP A 245 -3.39 -13.15 10.95
C ASP A 245 -2.19 -13.34 10.00
N ASN A 246 -2.31 -14.25 9.04
CA ASN A 246 -1.35 -14.53 8.00
C ASN A 246 -2.02 -14.56 6.62
N THR A 247 -1.30 -14.09 5.60
CA THR A 247 -1.78 -14.08 4.21
C THR A 247 -2.07 -15.47 3.64
N ASP A 248 -1.62 -16.55 4.26
CA ASP A 248 -1.93 -17.92 3.83
C ASP A 248 -3.41 -18.29 4.04
N ASN A 249 -4.11 -17.55 4.90
CA ASN A 249 -5.56 -17.69 5.16
C ASN A 249 -6.45 -17.01 4.11
N MET A 250 -5.87 -16.44 3.04
CA MET A 250 -6.65 -15.92 1.92
C MET A 250 -7.43 -17.04 1.22
N ILE A 251 -8.71 -16.79 0.91
CA ILE A 251 -9.56 -17.71 0.12
C ILE A 251 -9.05 -17.76 -1.33
N PHE A 252 -8.79 -16.60 -1.91
CA PHE A 252 -8.18 -16.46 -3.23
C PHE A 252 -6.80 -15.83 -3.07
N ASP A 253 -5.76 -16.62 -3.33
CA ASP A 253 -4.38 -16.14 -3.34
C ASP A 253 -4.13 -15.07 -4.42
N ILE A 254 -2.95 -14.45 -4.37
CA ILE A 254 -2.56 -13.37 -5.28
C ILE A 254 -2.63 -13.82 -6.75
N ALA A 255 -2.27 -15.06 -7.04
CA ALA A 255 -2.25 -15.60 -8.40
C ALA A 255 -3.66 -15.80 -8.96
N THR A 256 -4.58 -16.37 -8.18
CA THR A 256 -6.01 -16.52 -8.54
C THR A 256 -6.64 -15.15 -8.76
N THR A 257 -6.33 -14.23 -7.86
CA THR A 257 -6.85 -12.86 -7.88
C THR A 257 -6.49 -12.13 -9.18
N ILE A 258 -5.21 -12.12 -9.55
CA ILE A 258 -4.73 -11.39 -10.73
C ILE A 258 -5.14 -12.11 -12.01
N GLU A 259 -5.12 -13.43 -12.06
CA GLU A 259 -5.64 -14.20 -13.19
C GLU A 259 -7.10 -13.85 -13.47
N ALA A 260 -7.96 -13.98 -12.45
CA ALA A 260 -9.39 -13.67 -12.56
C ALA A 260 -9.63 -12.21 -12.97
N LEU A 261 -8.92 -11.27 -12.33
CA LEU A 261 -9.06 -9.85 -12.63
C LEU A 261 -8.61 -9.50 -14.05
N SER A 262 -7.52 -10.11 -14.53
CA SER A 262 -6.95 -9.80 -15.83
C SER A 262 -7.68 -10.45 -17.00
N SER A 263 -8.57 -11.42 -16.75
CA SER A 263 -9.37 -12.08 -17.78
C SER A 263 -10.25 -11.05 -18.50
N GLY A 264 -9.94 -10.79 -19.78
CA GLY A 264 -10.59 -9.76 -20.58
C GLY A 264 -10.29 -8.32 -20.17
N MET A 265 -9.49 -8.06 -19.12
CA MET A 265 -9.21 -6.71 -18.61
C MET A 265 -7.71 -6.40 -18.54
N THR A 266 -7.29 -5.33 -19.20
CA THR A 266 -5.89 -4.88 -19.19
C THR A 266 -5.52 -4.24 -17.87
N LEU A 267 -4.52 -4.81 -17.22
CA LEU A 267 -3.82 -4.26 -16.06
C LEU A 267 -2.56 -3.53 -16.50
N GLU A 268 -2.30 -2.36 -15.91
CA GLU A 268 -1.18 -1.47 -16.26
C GLU A 268 -0.13 -1.40 -15.12
N PRO A 269 1.14 -1.07 -15.42
CA PRO A 269 2.15 -0.81 -14.40
C PRO A 269 1.72 0.33 -13.47
N GLY A 270 1.95 0.15 -12.17
CA GLY A 270 1.56 1.09 -11.11
C GLY A 270 0.13 0.90 -10.61
N GLU A 271 -0.67 0.02 -11.21
CA GLU A 271 -1.96 -0.38 -10.63
C GLU A 271 -1.74 -1.13 -9.31
N ILE A 272 -2.70 -0.94 -8.40
CA ILE A 272 -2.66 -1.43 -7.03
C ILE A 272 -3.88 -2.33 -6.80
N ILE A 273 -3.61 -3.54 -6.30
CA ILE A 273 -4.63 -4.55 -5.96
C ILE A 273 -4.46 -4.89 -4.48
N SER A 274 -5.46 -4.52 -3.67
CA SER A 274 -5.53 -4.84 -2.23
C SER A 274 -6.27 -6.15 -2.03
N THR A 275 -5.71 -7.07 -1.24
CA THR A 275 -6.10 -8.48 -1.29
C THR A 275 -7.12 -8.91 -0.23
N GLY A 276 -7.79 -7.96 0.41
CA GLY A 276 -8.77 -8.24 1.46
C GLY A 276 -8.16 -8.29 2.86
N THR A 277 -9.03 -8.27 3.85
CA THR A 277 -8.69 -8.16 5.27
C THR A 277 -9.03 -9.45 6.05
N PRO A 278 -8.23 -9.80 7.08
CA PRO A 278 -8.53 -10.90 7.99
C PRO A 278 -9.64 -10.55 8.99
N GLN A 279 -9.96 -11.47 9.89
CA GLN A 279 -10.92 -11.21 10.96
C GLN A 279 -10.43 -10.12 11.94
N GLY A 280 -11.33 -9.65 12.82
CA GLY A 280 -11.03 -8.67 13.87
C GLY A 280 -11.44 -7.23 13.53
N VAL A 281 -12.21 -7.04 12.46
CA VAL A 281 -12.77 -5.74 12.07
C VAL A 281 -13.73 -5.21 13.14
N GLY A 282 -13.81 -3.90 13.28
CA GLY A 282 -14.53 -3.24 14.38
C GLY A 282 -16.02 -3.57 14.41
N PHE A 283 -16.70 -3.65 13.24
CA PHE A 283 -18.14 -3.95 13.22
C PHE A 283 -18.49 -5.35 13.74
N ALA A 284 -17.56 -6.30 13.67
CA ALA A 284 -17.77 -7.70 14.05
C ALA A 284 -17.44 -7.98 15.52
N ARG A 285 -16.82 -7.02 16.21
CA ARG A 285 -16.54 -7.10 17.65
C ARG A 285 -17.83 -7.10 18.48
N VAL A 286 -17.70 -7.60 19.71
CA VAL A 286 -18.81 -7.63 20.70
C VAL A 286 -18.33 -6.96 22.00
N PRO A 287 -18.80 -5.73 22.30
CA PRO A 287 -19.64 -4.87 21.45
C PRO A 287 -18.90 -4.37 20.21
N PRO A 288 -19.61 -3.92 19.15
CA PRO A 288 -18.98 -3.33 17.97
C PRO A 288 -18.12 -2.13 18.34
N PHE A 289 -16.98 -2.00 17.67
CA PHE A 289 -16.04 -0.90 17.82
C PHE A 289 -16.00 -0.09 16.53
N PHE A 290 -16.07 1.24 16.64
CA PHE A 290 -15.89 2.16 15.52
C PHE A 290 -14.91 3.25 15.93
N LEU A 291 -14.07 3.63 14.97
CA LEU A 291 -13.03 4.63 15.14
C LEU A 291 -13.61 6.02 15.39
N LYS A 292 -12.89 6.83 16.17
CA LYS A 292 -13.25 8.19 16.53
C LYS A 292 -12.07 9.15 16.28
N PRO A 293 -12.32 10.46 16.12
CA PRO A 293 -11.25 11.45 16.09
C PRO A 293 -10.28 11.29 17.26
N GLY A 294 -8.98 11.28 16.96
CA GLY A 294 -7.88 11.04 17.90
C GLY A 294 -7.33 9.60 17.89
N ASP A 295 -8.08 8.63 17.35
CA ASP A 295 -7.58 7.26 17.24
C ASP A 295 -6.40 7.16 16.27
N LYS A 296 -5.43 6.31 16.61
CA LYS A 296 -4.28 5.97 15.75
C LYS A 296 -4.41 4.55 15.27
N VAL A 297 -4.38 4.36 13.96
CA VAL A 297 -4.45 3.04 13.31
C VAL A 297 -3.08 2.70 12.73
N GLU A 298 -2.57 1.52 13.05
CA GLU A 298 -1.29 1.01 12.56
C GLU A 298 -1.50 -0.34 11.87
N GLY A 299 -1.16 -0.42 10.58
CA GLY A 299 -1.03 -1.66 9.84
C GLY A 299 0.43 -2.09 9.76
N GLU A 300 0.73 -3.31 10.16
CA GLU A 300 2.07 -3.90 10.06
C GLU A 300 2.01 -5.18 9.24
N ILE A 301 2.91 -5.31 8.27
CA ILE A 301 3.07 -6.56 7.51
C ILE A 301 4.55 -6.95 7.55
N GLU A 302 4.80 -8.21 7.88
CA GLU A 302 6.14 -8.80 7.89
C GLU A 302 6.87 -8.59 6.56
N GLY A 303 8.16 -8.25 6.64
CA GLY A 303 8.98 -7.96 5.45
C GLY A 303 8.66 -6.62 4.76
N ILE A 304 7.56 -5.94 5.12
CA ILE A 304 7.17 -4.63 4.57
C ILE A 304 7.50 -3.51 5.55
N GLY A 305 6.85 -3.46 6.71
CA GLY A 305 7.00 -2.38 7.70
C GLY A 305 5.68 -1.97 8.33
N VAL A 306 5.56 -0.70 8.72
CA VAL A 306 4.38 -0.16 9.40
C VAL A 306 3.80 1.04 8.66
N LEU A 307 2.52 0.97 8.32
CA LEU A 307 1.70 2.08 7.85
C LEU A 307 0.87 2.60 9.02
N GLN A 308 0.98 3.88 9.36
CA GLN A 308 0.22 4.49 10.46
C GLN A 308 -0.51 5.72 9.98
N VAL A 309 -1.74 5.91 10.48
CA VAL A 309 -2.59 7.08 10.26
C VAL A 309 -3.28 7.50 11.55
N GLU A 310 -3.74 8.74 11.60
CA GLU A 310 -4.55 9.28 12.69
C GLU A 310 -5.93 9.67 12.18
N ILE A 311 -6.97 9.37 12.96
CA ILE A 311 -8.34 9.77 12.66
C ILE A 311 -8.52 11.23 13.06
N ALA A 312 -8.84 12.09 12.11
CA ALA A 312 -9.06 13.52 12.32
C ALA A 312 -10.56 13.85 12.32
N ALA A 313 -10.91 14.92 13.04
CA ALA A 313 -12.24 15.51 12.92
C ALA A 313 -12.48 16.05 11.48
N PRO A 314 -13.75 16.11 11.03
CA PRO A 314 -14.11 16.68 9.73
C PRO A 314 -13.75 18.15 9.54
#